data_AF-A0A183TRS8-F1
#
_entry.id   AF-A0A183TRS8-F1
#
_cell.length_a   1.000
_cell.length_b   1.000
_cell.length_c   1.000
_cell.angle_alpha   90.00
_cell.angle_beta   90.00
_cell.angle_gamma   90.00
#
_symmetry.space_group_name_H-M   'P 1'
#
loop_
_entity.id
_entity.type
_entity.pdbx_description
1 polymer ?
#
loop_
_entity_poly.entity_id
_entity_poly.type
_entity_poly.pdbx_seq_one_letter_code
_entity_poly.pdbx_strand_id
1 'polypeptide(L)'
;MVRQLHDGMTACVTDNGTVSEAFAVTNGVKQGFVLASTLFSLMFSAMLMDAYRDDQPGIRIAYRTDGHLLNSRRMQASTRVSTTTVHDLLFADDCALNTVTNEDMQRSIINRLIDIFAAGCAYFGLI
;
A
#
# COMPACT_ATOMS: atom_id res chain seq x y z
N MET A 1 -3.30 26.93 7.85
CA MET A 1 -4.47 26.03 7.98
C MET A 1 -4.65 25.33 6.65
N VAL A 2 -4.57 24.00 6.60
CA VAL A 2 -4.77 23.23 5.36
C VAL A 2 -6.27 23.08 5.12
N ARG A 3 -6.77 23.50 3.95
CA ARG A 3 -8.19 23.35 3.58
C ARG A 3 -8.41 21.94 3.04
N GLN A 4 -9.59 21.37 3.32
CA GLN A 4 -9.95 20.04 2.83
C GLN A 4 -10.04 20.05 1.30
N LEU A 5 -9.61 18.96 0.66
CA LEU A 5 -9.54 18.85 -0.80
C LEU A 5 -10.93 18.96 -1.48
N HIS A 6 -11.99 18.71 -0.70
CA HIS A 6 -13.38 18.70 -1.13
C HIS A 6 -14.20 19.91 -0.63
N ASP A 7 -13.55 20.93 -0.05
CA ASP A 7 -14.24 22.13 0.46
C ASP A 7 -15.07 22.81 -0.65
N GLY A 8 -16.39 22.82 -0.49
CA GLY A 8 -17.34 23.37 -1.47
C GLY A 8 -17.62 22.51 -2.71
N MET A 9 -17.11 21.27 -2.78
CA MET A 9 -17.36 20.37 -3.89
C MET A 9 -18.73 19.68 -3.78
N THR A 10 -19.49 19.63 -4.87
CA THR A 10 -20.74 18.87 -4.99
C THR A 10 -20.68 17.88 -6.15
N ALA A 11 -21.46 16.80 -6.07
CA ALA A 11 -21.55 15.77 -7.10
C ALA A 11 -23.01 15.37 -7.33
N CYS A 12 -23.31 14.87 -8.53
CA CYS A 12 -24.57 14.19 -8.87
C CYS A 12 -24.23 12.81 -9.46
N VAL A 13 -25.13 11.85 -9.29
CA VAL A 13 -25.04 10.53 -9.92
C VAL A 13 -25.97 10.50 -11.12
N THR A 14 -25.46 10.06 -12.27
CA THR A 14 -26.28 9.77 -13.45
C THR A 14 -26.48 8.26 -13.54
N ASP A 15 -27.72 7.82 -13.50
CA ASP A 15 -28.10 6.42 -13.71
C ASP A 15 -29.25 6.32 -14.72
N ASN A 16 -29.04 5.50 -15.75
CA ASN A 16 -30.00 5.24 -16.82
C ASN A 16 -30.64 6.51 -17.45
N GLY A 17 -29.86 7.58 -17.58
CA GLY A 17 -30.32 8.88 -18.13
C GLY A 17 -30.98 9.82 -17.13
N THR A 18 -31.19 9.39 -15.89
CA THR A 18 -31.70 10.19 -14.78
C THR A 18 -30.53 10.75 -13.96
N VAL A 19 -30.58 12.03 -13.59
CA VAL A 19 -29.53 12.69 -12.78
C VAL A 19 -30.09 12.98 -11.38
N SER A 20 -29.34 12.61 -10.34
CA SER A 20 -29.69 12.92 -8.95
C SER A 20 -29.61 14.43 -8.66
N GLU A 21 -30.21 14.85 -7.54
CA GLU A 21 -29.88 16.15 -6.96
C GLU A 21 -28.39 16.20 -6.58
N ALA A 22 -27.82 17.40 -6.61
CA ALA A 22 -26.44 17.64 -6.21
C ALA A 22 -26.28 17.48 -4.69
N PHE A 23 -25.33 16.68 -4.27
CA PHE A 23 -24.97 16.50 -2.86
C PHE A 23 -23.51 16.90 -2.62
N ALA A 24 -23.20 17.32 -1.39
CA ALA A 24 -21.85 17.69 -1.02
C ALA A 24 -20.92 16.47 -1.00
N VAL A 25 -19.74 16.60 -1.61
CA VAL A 25 -18.69 15.58 -1.55
C VAL A 25 -17.95 15.77 -0.24
N THR A 26 -18.15 14.86 0.69
CA THR A 26 -17.54 14.92 2.03
C THR A 26 -16.35 13.95 2.16
N ASN A 27 -16.31 12.92 1.33
CA ASN A 27 -15.26 11.91 1.28
C ASN A 27 -15.08 11.36 -0.15
N GLY A 28 -14.03 10.57 -0.34
CA GLY A 28 -13.73 9.91 -1.60
C GLY A 28 -13.16 10.84 -2.67
N VAL A 29 -12.54 10.25 -3.67
CA VAL A 29 -11.87 10.94 -4.77
C VAL A 29 -12.46 10.43 -6.08
N LYS A 30 -12.61 11.31 -7.07
CA LYS A 30 -13.23 10.94 -8.36
C LYS A 30 -12.46 9.77 -8.99
N GLN A 31 -13.18 8.72 -9.41
CA GLN A 31 -12.58 7.58 -10.12
C GLN A 31 -11.87 8.07 -11.40
N GLY A 32 -10.67 7.55 -11.66
CA GLY A 32 -9.82 8.02 -12.77
C GLY A 32 -9.01 9.28 -12.45
N PHE A 33 -9.11 9.84 -11.24
CA PHE A 33 -8.21 10.88 -10.79
C PHE A 33 -6.87 10.25 -10.39
N VAL A 34 -5.81 10.47 -11.18
CA VAL A 34 -4.48 9.85 -10.95
C VAL A 34 -3.94 10.09 -9.52
N LEU A 35 -4.28 11.24 -8.93
CA LEU A 35 -3.89 11.58 -7.57
C LEU A 35 -4.62 10.72 -6.50
N ALA A 36 -5.79 10.16 -6.80
CA ALA A 36 -6.51 9.25 -5.91
C ALA A 36 -5.66 8.02 -5.58
N SER A 37 -5.23 7.30 -6.62
CA SER A 37 -4.40 6.10 -6.47
C SER A 37 -3.06 6.45 -5.82
N THR A 38 -2.46 7.58 -6.19
CA THR A 38 -1.18 8.02 -5.60
C THR A 38 -1.31 8.31 -4.09
N LEU A 39 -2.36 9.04 -3.69
CA LEU A 39 -2.59 9.38 -2.28
C LEU A 39 -2.94 8.13 -1.46
N PHE A 40 -3.74 7.22 -2.03
CA PHE A 40 -4.04 5.94 -1.41
C PHE A 40 -2.76 5.11 -1.22
N SER A 41 -1.94 4.95 -2.27
CA SER A 41 -0.70 4.19 -2.18
C SER A 41 0.27 4.81 -1.16
N LEU A 42 0.37 6.14 -1.07
CA LEU A 42 1.21 6.82 -0.07
C LEU A 42 0.73 6.57 1.36
N MET A 43 -0.57 6.71 1.60
CA MET A 43 -1.19 6.44 2.90
C MET A 43 -0.98 4.98 3.31
N PHE A 44 -1.30 4.07 2.40
CA PHE A 44 -1.18 2.64 2.63
C PHE A 44 0.28 2.20 2.82
N SER A 45 1.23 2.80 2.10
CA SER A 45 2.67 2.59 2.30
C SER A 45 3.12 3.03 3.70
N ALA A 46 2.59 4.14 4.23
CA ALA A 46 2.90 4.59 5.57
C ALA A 46 2.33 3.64 6.64
N MET A 47 1.12 3.11 6.43
CA MET A 47 0.51 2.10 7.29
C MET A 47 1.32 0.80 7.28
N LEU A 48 1.76 0.34 6.10
CA LEU A 48 2.63 -0.82 5.97
C LEU A 48 3.97 -0.60 6.65
N MET A 49 4.61 0.56 6.46
CA MET A 49 5.84 0.90 7.19
C MET A 49 5.65 0.84 8.70
N ASP A 50 4.49 1.23 9.22
CA ASP A 50 4.17 1.15 10.65
C ASP A 50 3.94 -0.30 11.11
N ALA A 51 3.22 -1.09 10.30
CA ALA A 51 3.01 -2.51 10.54
C ALA A 51 4.33 -3.29 10.58
N TYR A 52 5.34 -2.87 9.80
CA TYR A 52 6.66 -3.49 9.71
C TYR A 52 7.70 -2.97 10.71
N ARG A 53 7.36 -2.02 11.60
CA ARG A 53 8.36 -1.29 12.45
C ARG A 53 9.24 -2.17 13.33
N ASP A 54 8.74 -3.29 13.82
CA ASP A 54 9.38 -4.08 14.88
C ASP A 54 10.02 -5.37 14.36
N ASP A 55 10.37 -5.39 13.08
CA ASP A 55 10.80 -6.54 12.28
C ASP A 55 9.67 -7.57 12.07
N GLN A 56 9.16 -7.57 10.84
CA GLN A 56 8.07 -8.42 10.39
C GLN A 56 8.44 -9.13 9.07
N PRO A 57 7.83 -10.29 8.80
CA PRO A 57 8.22 -11.26 7.80
C PRO A 57 8.26 -10.67 6.39
N GLY A 58 9.16 -11.22 5.60
CA GLY A 58 9.46 -10.78 4.25
C GLY A 58 10.31 -11.81 3.54
N ILE A 59 10.34 -11.77 2.21
CA ILE A 59 11.17 -12.67 1.44
C ILE A 59 12.56 -12.04 1.32
N ARG A 60 13.57 -12.75 1.84
CA ARG A 60 14.97 -12.35 1.72
C ARG A 60 15.47 -12.67 0.32
N ILE A 61 15.89 -11.65 -0.41
CA ILE A 61 16.48 -11.77 -1.75
C ILE A 61 17.97 -11.46 -1.64
N ALA A 62 18.80 -12.48 -1.92
CA ALA A 62 20.21 -12.28 -2.13
C ALA A 62 20.45 -11.75 -3.55
N TYR A 63 21.26 -10.71 -3.71
CA TYR A 63 21.58 -10.13 -5.02
C TYR A 63 23.04 -9.67 -5.13
N ARG A 64 23.48 -9.46 -6.37
CA ARG A 64 24.78 -8.88 -6.73
C ARG A 64 24.60 -7.92 -7.91
N THR A 65 25.41 -6.87 -7.96
CA THR A 65 25.39 -5.84 -9.03
C THR A 65 26.56 -5.94 -10.00
N ASP A 66 27.31 -7.05 -9.99
CA ASP A 66 28.59 -7.21 -10.72
C ASP A 66 28.47 -7.57 -12.21
N GLY A 67 27.37 -7.14 -12.87
CA GLY A 67 27.22 -7.12 -14.33
C GLY A 67 27.04 -8.46 -15.04
N HIS A 68 27.04 -9.59 -14.33
CA HIS A 68 26.89 -10.93 -14.92
C HIS A 68 25.69 -11.69 -14.31
N LEU A 69 24.54 -11.55 -14.96
CA LEU A 69 23.22 -11.95 -14.46
C LEU A 69 23.03 -13.46 -14.18
N LEU A 70 23.84 -14.36 -14.77
CA LEU A 70 23.57 -15.81 -14.76
C LEU A 70 24.67 -16.67 -14.11
N ASN A 71 25.59 -16.08 -13.34
CA ASN A 71 26.66 -16.84 -12.70
C ASN A 71 26.31 -17.26 -11.25
N SER A 72 25.67 -18.42 -11.10
CA SER A 72 25.24 -18.95 -9.79
C SER A 72 26.39 -19.21 -8.80
N ARG A 73 27.59 -19.59 -9.27
CA ARG A 73 28.77 -19.74 -8.40
C ARG A 73 29.12 -18.45 -7.65
N ARG A 74 28.86 -17.29 -8.27
CA ARG A 74 29.12 -15.99 -7.61
C ARG A 74 28.09 -15.67 -6.53
N MET A 75 26.89 -16.20 -6.63
CA MET A 75 25.88 -16.10 -5.56
C MET A 75 26.23 -16.99 -4.36
N GLN A 76 27.00 -18.07 -4.57
CA GLN A 76 27.50 -18.94 -3.50
C GLN A 76 28.73 -18.37 -2.77
N ALA A 77 29.39 -17.35 -3.34
CA ALA A 77 30.51 -16.69 -2.69
C ALA A 77 30.01 -15.76 -1.57
N SER A 78 30.57 -15.89 -0.36
CA SER A 78 30.19 -15.06 0.80
C SER A 78 30.53 -13.58 0.65
N THR A 79 31.37 -13.21 -0.32
CA THR A 79 31.81 -11.83 -0.54
C THR A 79 31.01 -11.16 -1.66
N ARG A 80 30.66 -9.89 -1.44
CA ARG A 80 29.95 -9.03 -2.40
C ARG A 80 28.51 -9.46 -2.74
N VAL A 81 27.92 -10.37 -1.96
CA VAL A 81 26.48 -10.64 -1.98
C VAL A 81 25.80 -9.73 -0.97
N SER A 82 24.82 -8.96 -1.43
CA SER A 82 23.93 -8.19 -0.56
C SER A 82 22.62 -8.95 -0.37
N THR A 83 21.92 -8.69 0.72
CA THR A 83 20.57 -9.20 0.93
C THR A 83 19.64 -8.03 1.18
N THR A 84 18.51 -8.04 0.49
CA THR A 84 17.39 -7.15 0.78
C THR A 84 16.18 -7.98 1.18
N THR A 85 15.26 -7.41 1.93
CA THR A 85 13.99 -8.05 2.30
C THR A 85 12.88 -7.34 1.54
N VAL A 86 12.03 -8.12 0.87
CA VAL A 86 10.82 -7.61 0.22
C VAL A 86 9.63 -8.01 1.07
N HIS A 87 8.91 -7.01 1.58
CA HIS A 87 7.74 -7.20 2.45
C HIS A 87 6.43 -7.12 1.67
N ASP A 88 6.36 -6.27 0.66
CA ASP A 88 5.15 -6.01 -0.11
C ASP A 88 5.47 -5.59 -1.56
N LEU A 89 4.48 -5.75 -2.43
CA LEU A 89 4.45 -5.16 -3.76
C LEU A 89 3.15 -4.36 -3.90
N LEU A 90 3.28 -3.04 -4.02
CA LEU A 90 2.15 -2.11 -4.16
C LEU A 90 1.95 -1.69 -5.61
N PHE A 91 0.69 -1.74 -6.06
CA PHE A 91 0.28 -1.19 -7.35
C PHE A 91 -1.11 -0.56 -7.25
N ALA A 92 -1.18 0.77 -7.30
CA ALA A 92 -2.42 1.52 -7.11
C ALA A 92 -3.13 1.11 -5.79
N ASP A 93 -4.31 0.48 -5.90
CA ASP A 93 -5.09 -0.05 -4.78
C ASP A 93 -4.78 -1.51 -4.42
N ASP A 94 -3.99 -2.22 -5.25
CA ASP A 94 -3.59 -3.61 -5.00
C ASP A 94 -2.30 -3.71 -4.16
N CYS A 95 -2.26 -4.71 -3.28
CA CYS A 95 -1.09 -5.07 -2.50
C CYS A 95 -0.89 -6.59 -2.44
N ALA A 96 0.32 -7.04 -2.78
CA ALA A 96 0.76 -8.41 -2.50
C ALA A 96 1.74 -8.42 -1.31
N LEU A 97 1.31 -8.99 -0.19
CA LEU A 97 2.12 -9.14 1.01
C LEU A 97 2.98 -10.40 0.91
N ASN A 98 4.28 -10.26 1.17
CA ASN A 98 5.26 -11.33 1.00
C ASN A 98 5.73 -11.83 2.36
N THR A 99 5.52 -13.11 2.64
CA THR A 99 6.02 -13.78 3.86
C THR A 99 6.48 -15.19 3.55
N VAL A 100 7.33 -15.76 4.41
CA VAL A 100 7.82 -17.13 4.24
C VAL A 100 6.78 -18.15 4.71
N THR A 101 5.94 -17.81 5.70
CA THR A 101 4.94 -18.71 6.26
C THR A 101 3.59 -18.02 6.43
N ASN A 102 2.51 -18.81 6.38
CA ASN A 102 1.15 -18.29 6.62
C ASN A 102 0.96 -17.81 8.06
N GLU A 103 1.63 -18.44 9.02
CA GLU A 103 1.58 -18.05 10.44
C GLU A 103 2.20 -16.66 10.65
N ASP A 104 3.32 -16.40 9.99
CA ASP A 104 4.01 -15.11 9.95
C ASP A 104 3.12 -14.02 9.35
N MET A 105 2.41 -14.34 8.25
CA MET A 105 1.42 -13.43 7.63
C MET A 105 0.31 -13.07 8.61
N GLN A 106 -0.29 -14.08 9.27
CA GLN A 106 -1.48 -13.87 10.09
C GLN A 106 -1.16 -13.20 11.43
N ARG A 107 -0.11 -13.66 12.11
CA ARG A 107 0.23 -13.21 13.46
C ARG A 107 0.77 -11.79 13.47
N SER A 108 1.50 -11.40 12.43
CA SER A 108 2.30 -10.20 12.46
C SER A 108 1.84 -9.13 11.46
N ILE A 109 1.39 -9.50 10.26
CA ILE A 109 1.02 -8.54 9.23
C ILE A 109 -0.49 -8.28 9.25
N ILE A 110 -1.31 -9.32 9.14
CA ILE A 110 -2.76 -9.15 8.97
C ILE A 110 -3.41 -8.54 10.22
N ASN A 111 -3.14 -9.06 11.42
CA ASN A 111 -3.74 -8.51 12.64
C ASN A 111 -3.35 -7.03 12.86
N ARG A 112 -2.07 -6.70 12.68
CA ARG A 112 -1.55 -5.35 12.90
C ARG A 112 -2.00 -4.38 11.81
N LEU A 113 -2.03 -4.82 10.54
CA LEU A 113 -2.58 -4.03 9.44
C LEU A 113 -4.07 -3.79 9.62
N ILE A 114 -4.85 -4.76 10.08
CA ILE A 114 -6.28 -4.56 10.34
C ILE A 114 -6.47 -3.46 11.39
N ASP A 115 -5.72 -3.49 12.49
CA ASP A 115 -5.83 -2.48 13.54
C ASP A 115 -5.42 -1.07 13.03
N ILE A 116 -4.30 -0.98 12.32
CA ILE A 116 -3.79 0.28 11.75
C ILE A 116 -4.74 0.80 10.65
N PHE A 117 -5.23 -0.09 9.81
CA PHE A 117 -6.15 0.24 8.72
C PHE A 117 -7.51 0.67 9.26
N ALA A 118 -8.06 -0.02 10.26
CA ALA A 118 -9.31 0.38 10.92
C ALA A 118 -9.18 1.77 11.56
N ALA A 119 -8.08 2.03 12.28
CA ALA A 119 -7.81 3.34 12.86
C ALA A 119 -7.63 4.43 11.79
N GLY A 120 -6.91 4.12 10.70
CA GLY A 120 -6.69 5.02 9.58
C GLY A 120 -7.97 5.32 8.82
N CYS A 121 -8.78 4.32 8.51
CA CYS A 121 -10.06 4.49 7.83
C CYS A 121 -11.03 5.38 8.62
N ALA A 122 -11.07 5.24 9.95
CA ALA A 122 -11.84 6.15 10.80
C ALA A 122 -11.34 7.59 10.72
N TYR A 123 -10.02 7.81 10.65
CA TYR A 123 -9.42 9.13 10.51
C TYR A 123 -9.69 9.77 9.13
N PHE A 124 -9.71 8.96 8.07
CA PHE A 124 -9.91 9.41 6.69
C PHE A 124 -11.37 9.37 6.22
N GLY A 125 -12.31 8.93 7.05
CA GLY A 125 -13.74 8.82 6.70
C GLY A 125 -14.02 7.80 5.59
N LEU A 126 -13.21 6.73 5.56
CA LEU A 126 -13.35 5.61 4.61
C LEU A 126 -14.34 4.54 5.11
N ILE A 127 -14.71 4.59 6.41
CA ILE A 127 -15.70 3.72 7.08
C ILE A 127 -16.65 4.59 7.89
#